data_AF-A0A2G8T589-F1
#
_entry.id   AF-A0A2G8T589-F1
#
_cell.length_a   1.000
_cell.length_b   1.000
_cell.length_c   1.000
_cell.angle_alpha   90.00
_cell.angle_beta   90.00
_cell.angle_gamma   90.00
#
_symmetry.space_group_name_H-M   'P 1'
#
loop_
_entity.id
_entity.type
_entity.pdbx_description
1 polymer ?
#
loop_
_entity_poly.entity_id
_entity_poly.type
_entity_poly.pdbx_seq_one_letter_code
_entity_poly.pdbx_strand_id
1 'polypeptide(L)'
;METIMSHVESNPEPAGPEPALQISSETIVWRPGDPTRKDAFFILVINNPALERPWNSGNFVPDMVGGAGSADHSRFINSARYVVDNLFGNTPGQAEKLLSDSPHANKIKVASIYVRGLPPNNASALVGEEDFTSTGLLVPRRDAVPALLRTLLVNPDIVFIVSNSPTNTRAAAYSTDDNDARPGDPFTYDGQRRFHRYFHTVPGMAALHTTSDALTAAHEFGHTFSSYTNGVITDLYVDGDTAFNRKTGRPIPNVFATYKGVAYASDKERDGLGYPPEWVSYHPALVDPAQPALMDNFFFSDGFVSSKHDRITKRYILDRIEAKVFRRERT
;
A
#
# COMPACT_ATOMS: atom_id res chain seq x y z
N MET A 1 -28.59 13.91 -78.87
CA MET A 1 -27.62 14.67 -78.05
C MET A 1 -28.00 14.42 -76.60
N GLU A 2 -27.41 13.39 -75.98
CA GLU A 2 -27.61 13.07 -74.57
C GLU A 2 -26.51 13.73 -73.74
N THR A 3 -26.91 14.50 -72.72
CA THR A 3 -26.02 15.17 -71.78
C THR A 3 -25.71 14.24 -70.62
N ILE A 4 -24.47 13.77 -70.53
CA ILE A 4 -23.94 13.04 -69.38
C ILE A 4 -23.56 14.08 -68.30
N MET A 5 -24.26 14.09 -67.17
CA MET A 5 -23.84 14.82 -65.97
C MET A 5 -22.99 13.89 -65.10
N SER A 6 -21.69 14.20 -64.98
CA SER A 6 -20.80 13.52 -64.04
C SER A 6 -21.00 14.06 -62.62
N HIS A 7 -21.50 13.22 -61.72
CA HIS A 7 -21.38 13.44 -60.28
C HIS A 7 -19.92 13.28 -59.87
N VAL A 8 -19.33 14.36 -59.38
CA VAL A 8 -18.03 14.35 -58.70
C VAL A 8 -18.33 14.13 -57.22
N GLU A 9 -18.12 12.90 -56.74
CA GLU A 9 -18.06 12.63 -55.30
C GLU A 9 -16.76 13.22 -54.75
N SER A 10 -16.87 14.24 -53.89
CA SER A 10 -15.75 14.76 -53.13
C SER A 10 -15.41 13.77 -52.02
N ASN A 11 -14.27 13.07 -52.16
CA ASN A 11 -13.71 12.30 -51.06
C ASN A 11 -13.44 13.23 -49.87
N PRO A 12 -13.91 12.90 -48.64
CA PRO A 12 -13.57 13.69 -47.46
C PRO A 12 -12.06 13.65 -47.23
N GLU A 13 -11.48 14.81 -46.93
CA GLU A 13 -10.07 14.93 -46.57
C GLU A 13 -9.75 13.97 -45.40
N PRO A 14 -8.58 13.29 -45.43
CA PRO A 14 -8.16 12.46 -44.32
C PRO A 14 -8.03 13.33 -43.07
N ALA A 15 -8.69 12.92 -41.99
CA ALA A 15 -8.56 13.56 -40.68
C ALA A 15 -7.07 13.72 -40.36
N GLY A 16 -6.67 14.96 -40.03
CA GLY A 16 -5.30 15.26 -39.64
C GLY A 16 -4.82 14.37 -38.48
N PRO A 17 -3.50 14.21 -38.30
CA PRO A 17 -2.96 13.34 -37.25
C PRO A 17 -3.52 13.76 -35.89
N GLU A 18 -4.11 12.81 -35.17
CA GLU A 18 -4.56 13.04 -33.80
C GLU A 18 -3.40 13.61 -32.97
N PRO A 19 -3.62 14.68 -32.20
CA PRO A 19 -2.57 15.24 -31.36
C PRO A 19 -2.08 14.18 -30.39
N ALA A 20 -0.76 13.97 -30.35
CA ALA A 20 -0.13 13.00 -29.46
C ALA A 20 -0.54 13.26 -28.01
N LEU A 21 -0.98 12.20 -27.32
CA LEU A 21 -1.37 12.25 -25.90
C LEU A 21 -0.21 12.81 -25.06
N GLN A 22 -0.35 14.04 -24.55
CA GLN A 22 0.64 14.64 -23.66
C GLN A 22 0.40 14.19 -22.22
N ILE A 23 1.08 13.10 -21.84
CA ILE A 23 1.18 12.70 -20.44
C ILE A 23 2.09 13.71 -19.73
N SER A 24 1.64 14.27 -18.61
CA SER A 24 2.48 15.09 -17.74
C SER A 24 2.45 14.56 -16.32
N SER A 25 3.56 14.75 -15.61
CA SER A 25 3.68 14.36 -14.21
C SER A 25 4.40 15.44 -13.41
N GLU A 26 4.06 15.51 -12.13
CA GLU A 26 4.74 16.34 -11.14
C GLU A 26 5.26 15.45 -10.03
N THR A 27 6.54 15.62 -9.66
CA THR A 27 7.17 14.85 -8.59
C THR A 27 7.54 15.76 -7.42
N ILE A 28 7.19 15.35 -6.21
CA ILE A 28 7.65 15.98 -4.97
C ILE A 28 8.46 14.96 -4.18
N VAL A 29 9.69 15.33 -3.82
CA VAL A 29 10.54 14.52 -2.93
C VAL A 29 10.32 15.00 -1.51
N TRP A 30 9.60 14.22 -0.73
CA TRP A 30 9.31 14.51 0.69
C TRP A 30 10.52 14.17 1.57
N ARG A 31 11.18 13.05 1.27
CA ARG A 31 12.40 12.61 1.93
C ARG A 31 13.35 12.06 0.86
N PRO A 32 14.56 12.62 0.70
CA PRO A 32 15.48 12.20 -0.37
C PRO A 32 16.04 10.79 -0.16
N GLY A 33 16.03 10.28 1.07
CA GLY A 33 16.69 9.03 1.45
C GLY A 33 18.21 9.16 1.44
N ASP A 34 18.90 8.03 1.29
CA ASP A 34 20.37 7.99 1.19
C ASP A 34 20.82 8.38 -0.24
N PRO A 35 21.43 9.57 -0.45
CA PRO A 35 21.79 10.03 -1.79
C PRO A 35 22.96 9.27 -2.40
N THR A 36 23.68 8.47 -1.60
CA THR A 36 24.80 7.65 -2.07
C THR A 36 24.33 6.35 -2.73
N ARG A 37 23.03 6.04 -2.62
CA ARG A 37 22.42 4.82 -3.11
C ARG A 37 21.49 5.09 -4.29
N LYS A 38 21.74 4.44 -5.42
CA LYS A 38 20.83 4.47 -6.58
C LYS A 38 19.52 3.74 -6.32
N ASP A 39 19.55 2.76 -5.42
CA ASP A 39 18.46 1.87 -5.07
C ASP A 39 18.04 2.06 -3.59
N ALA A 40 17.84 3.30 -3.13
CA ALA A 40 17.33 3.52 -1.76
C ALA A 40 15.98 2.81 -1.54
N PHE A 41 15.69 2.32 -0.32
CA PHE A 41 14.34 1.85 0.04
C PHE A 41 13.34 2.96 -0.26
N PHE A 42 12.40 2.70 -1.17
CA PHE A 42 11.60 3.74 -1.80
C PHE A 42 10.11 3.51 -1.60
N ILE A 43 9.44 4.49 -1.00
CA ILE A 43 7.99 4.56 -0.86
C ILE A 43 7.47 5.65 -1.81
N LEU A 44 6.49 5.32 -2.63
CA LEU A 44 5.85 6.24 -3.56
C LEU A 44 4.39 6.46 -3.19
N VAL A 45 3.93 7.71 -3.26
CA VAL A 45 2.51 8.05 -3.29
C VAL A 45 2.14 8.49 -4.71
N ILE A 46 1.09 7.94 -5.30
CA ILE A 46 0.66 8.29 -6.67
C ILE A 46 -0.85 8.54 -6.70
N ASN A 47 -1.31 9.51 -7.49
CA ASN A 47 -2.76 9.67 -7.69
C ASN A 47 -3.27 8.54 -8.58
N ASN A 48 -4.57 8.30 -8.51
CA ASN A 48 -5.28 7.41 -9.40
C ASN A 48 -5.91 8.22 -10.55
N PRO A 49 -5.41 8.14 -11.79
CA PRO A 49 -5.99 8.90 -12.91
C PRO A 49 -7.40 8.43 -13.29
N ALA A 50 -7.69 7.14 -13.13
CA ALA A 50 -8.97 6.54 -13.48
C ALA A 50 -9.37 5.44 -12.50
N LEU A 51 -10.66 5.17 -12.35
CA LEU A 51 -11.19 4.11 -11.50
C LEU A 51 -11.82 3.02 -12.36
N GLU A 52 -11.64 1.76 -11.96
CA GLU A 52 -12.48 0.67 -12.46
C GLU A 52 -13.72 0.53 -11.58
N ARG A 53 -14.92 0.57 -12.18
CA ARG A 53 -16.18 0.64 -11.43
C ARG A 53 -17.30 -0.22 -12.02
N PRO A 54 -17.72 -1.32 -11.36
CA PRO A 54 -17.04 -1.94 -10.22
C PRO A 54 -15.72 -2.62 -10.62
N TRP A 55 -14.92 -3.01 -9.64
CA TRP A 55 -13.69 -3.79 -9.85
C TRP A 55 -13.99 -5.06 -10.66
N ASN A 56 -13.13 -5.37 -11.64
CA ASN A 56 -13.27 -6.46 -12.62
C ASN A 56 -14.43 -6.31 -13.63
N SER A 57 -15.02 -5.12 -13.77
CA SER A 57 -16.06 -4.88 -14.79
C SER A 57 -15.52 -4.49 -16.17
N GLY A 58 -14.28 -4.03 -16.25
CA GLY A 58 -13.74 -3.39 -17.46
C GLY A 58 -14.35 -2.00 -17.75
N ASN A 59 -15.16 -1.45 -16.85
CA ASN A 59 -15.70 -0.10 -16.97
C ASN A 59 -14.78 0.90 -16.25
N PHE A 60 -14.19 1.82 -17.02
CA PHE A 60 -13.20 2.77 -16.51
C PHE A 60 -13.73 4.20 -16.58
N VAL A 61 -13.66 4.92 -15.46
CA VAL A 61 -14.13 6.30 -15.35
C VAL A 61 -13.00 7.22 -14.86
N PRO A 62 -13.01 8.52 -15.19
CA PRO A 62 -12.07 9.48 -14.62
C PRO A 62 -12.14 9.52 -13.09
N ASP A 63 -10.99 9.71 -12.44
CA ASP A 63 -10.89 9.98 -11.00
C ASP A 63 -10.12 11.29 -10.81
N MET A 64 -8.85 11.26 -10.40
CA MET A 64 -8.05 12.45 -10.09
C MET A 64 -7.36 13.01 -11.36
N VAL A 65 -8.16 13.55 -12.29
CA VAL A 65 -7.69 14.03 -13.60
C VAL A 65 -7.31 15.51 -13.65
N GLY A 66 -7.67 16.29 -12.60
CA GLY A 66 -7.43 17.73 -12.57
C GLY A 66 -5.95 18.13 -12.70
N GLY A 67 -5.67 19.29 -13.31
CA GLY A 67 -4.31 19.82 -13.44
C GLY A 67 -3.75 20.46 -12.15
N ALA A 68 -2.56 21.05 -12.24
CA ALA A 68 -1.99 21.83 -11.12
C ALA A 68 -2.95 22.96 -10.69
N GLY A 69 -3.14 23.14 -9.38
CA GLY A 69 -4.08 24.12 -8.83
C GLY A 69 -5.55 23.67 -8.82
N SER A 70 -5.85 22.46 -9.30
CA SER A 70 -7.19 21.87 -9.16
C SER A 70 -7.43 21.35 -7.72
N ALA A 71 -8.71 21.07 -7.41
CA ALA A 71 -9.09 20.45 -6.16
C ALA A 71 -8.48 19.03 -6.02
N ASP A 72 -8.44 18.25 -7.10
CA ASP A 72 -7.85 16.91 -7.10
C ASP A 72 -6.37 16.95 -6.76
N HIS A 73 -5.63 17.87 -7.40
CA HIS A 73 -4.21 18.09 -7.11
C HIS A 73 -3.98 18.46 -5.65
N SER A 74 -4.78 19.39 -5.11
CA SER A 74 -4.70 19.80 -3.70
C SER A 74 -5.00 18.64 -2.74
N ARG A 75 -6.03 17.84 -3.04
CA ARG A 75 -6.39 16.64 -2.26
C ARG A 75 -5.24 15.63 -2.27
N PHE A 76 -4.66 15.36 -3.44
CA PHE A 76 -3.52 14.46 -3.57
C PHE A 76 -2.34 14.89 -2.71
N ILE A 77 -1.95 16.17 -2.78
CA ILE A 77 -0.82 16.68 -2.01
C ILE A 77 -1.06 16.55 -0.50
N ASN A 78 -2.29 16.80 -0.05
CA ASN A 78 -2.67 16.61 1.35
C ASN A 78 -2.60 15.13 1.75
N SER A 79 -3.11 14.21 0.93
CA SER A 79 -3.03 12.77 1.20
C SER A 79 -1.57 12.27 1.21
N ALA A 80 -0.73 12.75 0.28
CA ALA A 80 0.69 12.41 0.26
C ALA A 80 1.43 12.92 1.50
N ARG A 81 1.14 14.14 1.96
CA ARG A 81 1.65 14.66 3.23
C ARG A 81 1.19 13.83 4.41
N TYR A 82 -0.11 13.50 4.47
CA TYR A 82 -0.67 12.63 5.51
C TYR A 82 0.06 11.28 5.55
N VAL A 83 0.26 10.60 4.41
CA VAL A 83 1.01 9.34 4.37
C VAL A 83 2.41 9.52 4.95
N VAL A 84 3.15 10.56 4.56
CA VAL A 84 4.49 10.83 5.09
C VAL A 84 4.44 11.07 6.61
N ASP A 85 3.57 11.95 7.07
CA ASP A 85 3.47 12.29 8.49
C ASP A 85 3.05 11.08 9.33
N ASN A 86 2.11 10.29 8.84
CA ASN A 86 1.62 9.10 9.51
C ASN A 86 2.68 7.99 9.59
N LEU A 87 3.39 7.70 8.50
CA LEU A 87 4.44 6.66 8.52
C LEU A 87 5.61 7.01 9.44
N PHE A 88 5.90 8.29 9.65
CA PHE A 88 6.98 8.76 10.52
C PHE A 88 6.51 9.13 11.94
N GLY A 89 5.23 8.95 12.26
CA GLY A 89 4.70 9.24 13.61
C GLY A 89 4.59 10.73 13.93
N ASN A 90 4.39 11.57 12.92
CA ASN A 90 4.23 13.02 13.05
C ASN A 90 2.75 13.46 13.15
N THR A 91 1.79 12.54 12.98
CA THR A 91 0.37 12.86 13.17
C THR A 91 0.11 13.20 14.64
N PRO A 92 -0.69 14.23 14.96
CA PRO A 92 -0.97 14.59 16.35
C PRO A 92 -1.52 13.42 17.18
N GLY A 93 -0.92 13.19 18.35
CA GLY A 93 -1.31 12.12 19.27
C GLY A 93 -0.87 10.71 18.85
N GLN A 94 -0.22 10.55 17.70
CA GLN A 94 0.21 9.25 17.21
C GLN A 94 1.31 8.64 18.08
N ALA A 95 1.07 7.45 18.63
CA ALA A 95 2.07 6.76 19.44
C ALA A 95 3.00 5.86 18.61
N GLU A 96 2.50 5.29 17.50
CA GLU A 96 3.32 4.46 16.62
C GLU A 96 4.22 5.33 15.74
N LYS A 97 5.54 5.18 15.90
CA LYS A 97 6.55 5.90 15.13
C LYS A 97 7.22 4.98 14.10
N LEU A 98 6.40 4.31 13.29
CA LEU A 98 6.78 3.15 12.48
C LEU A 98 8.14 3.25 11.78
N LEU A 99 8.32 4.25 10.90
CA LEU A 99 9.58 4.44 10.18
C LEU A 99 10.62 5.22 10.98
N SER A 100 10.18 6.10 11.89
CA SER A 100 11.07 6.90 12.75
C SER A 100 11.78 6.09 13.84
N ASP A 101 11.19 4.96 14.27
CA ASP A 101 11.79 4.03 15.23
C ASP A 101 12.90 3.19 14.59
N SER A 102 13.02 3.21 13.25
CA SER A 102 14.16 2.61 12.58
C SER A 102 15.42 3.47 12.75
N PRO A 103 16.58 2.88 13.11
CA PRO A 103 17.86 3.58 13.07
C PRO A 103 18.27 4.02 11.66
N HIS A 104 17.48 3.68 10.64
CA HIS A 104 17.71 4.00 9.24
C HIS A 104 16.65 4.92 8.64
N ALA A 105 15.84 5.58 9.46
CA ALA A 105 14.76 6.48 9.04
C ALA A 105 15.21 7.58 8.05
N ASN A 106 16.47 8.02 8.13
CA ASN A 106 17.06 9.01 7.22
C ASN A 106 17.45 8.45 5.84
N LYS A 107 17.53 7.13 5.70
CA LYS A 107 17.90 6.45 4.45
C LYS A 107 16.69 6.10 3.56
N ILE A 108 15.49 6.22 4.10
CA ILE A 108 14.24 5.90 3.42
C ILE A 108 13.86 7.06 2.49
N LYS A 109 13.73 6.76 1.20
CA LYS A 109 13.25 7.71 0.19
C LYS A 109 11.72 7.70 0.18
N VAL A 110 11.13 8.88 0.22
CA VAL A 110 9.68 9.06 0.03
C VAL A 110 9.44 10.16 -0.99
N ALA A 111 8.66 9.86 -2.02
CA ALA A 111 8.26 10.80 -3.04
C ALA A 111 6.77 10.64 -3.37
N SER A 112 6.18 11.65 -3.98
CA SER A 112 4.86 11.56 -4.58
C SER A 112 4.90 11.96 -6.05
N ILE A 113 4.12 11.29 -6.89
CA ILE A 113 3.96 11.62 -8.31
C ILE A 113 2.49 11.87 -8.59
N TYR A 114 2.17 13.05 -9.12
CA TYR A 114 0.85 13.34 -9.66
C TYR A 114 0.89 13.25 -11.18
N VAL A 115 0.19 12.27 -11.76
CA VAL A 115 0.11 11.99 -13.19
C VAL A 115 -1.21 12.50 -13.76
N ARG A 116 -1.16 13.14 -14.93
CA ARG A 116 -2.33 13.69 -15.63
C ARG A 116 -2.20 13.51 -17.14
N GLY A 117 -3.31 13.69 -17.85
CA GLY A 117 -3.39 13.53 -19.30
C GLY A 117 -3.47 12.06 -19.75
N LEU A 118 -3.77 11.13 -18.83
CA LEU A 118 -4.04 9.74 -19.17
C LEU A 118 -5.56 9.56 -19.40
N PRO A 119 -6.00 8.92 -20.49
CA PRO A 119 -7.40 8.62 -20.71
C PRO A 119 -7.87 7.54 -19.72
N PRO A 120 -9.15 7.53 -19.30
CA PRO A 120 -9.67 6.50 -18.41
C PRO A 120 -9.76 5.15 -19.13
N ASN A 121 -8.86 4.23 -18.78
CA ASN A 121 -8.81 2.91 -19.38
C ASN A 121 -8.13 1.90 -18.45
N ASN A 122 -8.00 0.66 -18.91
CA ASN A 122 -7.38 -0.42 -18.17
C ASN A 122 -5.96 -0.12 -17.68
N ALA A 123 -5.18 0.66 -18.43
CA ALA A 123 -3.77 0.95 -18.13
C ALA A 123 -3.58 2.13 -17.16
N SER A 124 -4.57 3.03 -17.08
CA SER A 124 -4.53 4.22 -16.21
C SER A 124 -5.38 4.07 -14.95
N ALA A 125 -6.26 3.06 -14.89
CA ALA A 125 -7.02 2.76 -13.70
C ALA A 125 -6.20 1.94 -12.71
N LEU A 126 -5.71 2.57 -11.64
CA LEU A 126 -4.84 1.94 -10.64
C LEU A 126 -5.61 1.40 -9.44
N VAL A 127 -6.89 1.76 -9.32
CA VAL A 127 -7.78 1.35 -8.23
C VAL A 127 -9.11 0.88 -8.83
N GLY A 128 -9.68 -0.16 -8.24
CA GLY A 128 -11.05 -0.60 -8.48
C GLY A 128 -11.93 -0.38 -7.25
N GLU A 129 -13.20 -0.05 -7.49
CA GLU A 129 -14.22 -0.01 -6.42
C GLU A 129 -14.83 -1.41 -6.23
N GLU A 130 -14.68 -1.99 -5.05
CA GLU A 130 -15.31 -3.28 -4.78
C GLU A 130 -16.85 -3.14 -4.80
N ASP A 131 -17.53 -4.06 -5.50
CA ASP A 131 -18.98 -4.04 -5.73
C ASP A 131 -19.82 -4.48 -4.53
N PHE A 132 -19.18 -4.89 -3.43
CA PHE A 132 -19.89 -5.27 -2.22
C PHE A 132 -20.37 -4.00 -1.50
N THR A 133 -21.67 -3.72 -1.65
CA THR A 133 -22.37 -2.55 -1.07
C THR A 133 -22.11 -2.30 0.42
N SER A 134 -21.64 -3.30 1.18
CA SER A 134 -21.34 -3.18 2.61
C SER A 134 -19.86 -2.94 2.94
N THR A 135 -18.92 -3.15 2.01
CA THR A 135 -17.49 -3.07 2.32
C THR A 135 -16.91 -1.71 2.00
N GLY A 136 -17.32 -1.07 0.89
CA GLY A 136 -16.83 0.24 0.46
C GLY A 136 -15.31 0.28 0.23
N LEU A 137 -14.69 -0.84 -0.15
CA LEU A 137 -13.24 -0.96 -0.32
C LEU A 137 -12.75 -0.37 -1.64
N LEU A 138 -11.59 0.27 -1.58
CA LEU A 138 -10.75 0.64 -2.70
C LEU A 138 -9.66 -0.43 -2.85
N VAL A 139 -9.62 -1.12 -3.99
CA VAL A 139 -8.71 -2.24 -4.22
C VAL A 139 -7.62 -1.82 -5.21
N PRO A 140 -6.32 -1.92 -4.87
CA PRO A 140 -5.23 -1.67 -5.82
C PRO A 140 -5.29 -2.62 -7.02
N ARG A 141 -5.17 -2.10 -8.25
CA ARG A 141 -5.10 -2.93 -9.46
C ARG A 141 -3.67 -3.39 -9.71
N ARG A 142 -3.30 -4.54 -9.11
CA ARG A 142 -1.93 -5.14 -9.19
C ARG A 142 -1.46 -5.43 -10.62
N ASP A 143 -2.37 -5.58 -11.57
CA ASP A 143 -2.10 -5.76 -13.00
C ASP A 143 -1.71 -4.44 -13.69
N ALA A 144 -2.35 -3.33 -13.33
CA ALA A 144 -2.14 -2.02 -13.95
C ALA A 144 -0.97 -1.23 -13.34
N VAL A 145 -0.82 -1.26 -12.01
CA VAL A 145 0.17 -0.42 -11.30
C VAL A 145 1.60 -0.68 -11.75
N PRO A 146 2.13 -1.93 -11.84
CA PRO A 146 3.50 -2.16 -12.27
C PRO A 146 3.76 -1.68 -13.71
N ALA A 147 2.74 -1.70 -14.58
CA ALA A 147 2.86 -1.20 -15.94
C ALA A 147 3.04 0.32 -15.96
N LEU A 148 2.23 1.06 -15.20
CA LEU A 148 2.37 2.52 -15.10
C LEU A 148 3.71 2.92 -14.47
N LEU A 149 4.16 2.24 -13.40
CA LEU A 149 5.45 2.53 -12.76
C LEU A 149 6.63 2.37 -13.74
N ARG A 150 6.58 1.35 -14.61
CA ARG A 150 7.57 1.18 -15.69
C ARG A 150 7.53 2.34 -16.69
N THR A 151 6.35 2.81 -17.09
CA THR A 151 6.23 3.98 -17.97
C THR A 151 6.80 5.25 -17.33
N LEU A 152 6.65 5.39 -16.01
CA LEU A 152 7.21 6.50 -15.23
C LEU A 152 8.70 6.32 -14.87
N LEU A 153 9.32 5.19 -15.25
CA LEU A 153 10.71 4.83 -14.95
C LEU A 153 11.03 4.88 -13.44
N VAL A 154 10.09 4.45 -12.61
CA VAL A 154 10.25 4.35 -11.15
C VAL A 154 10.05 2.93 -10.67
N ASN A 155 10.78 2.55 -9.60
CA ASN A 155 10.72 1.21 -9.02
C ASN A 155 10.62 1.28 -7.49
N PRO A 156 9.50 1.79 -6.94
CA PRO A 156 9.26 1.84 -5.50
C PRO A 156 9.09 0.44 -4.92
N ASP A 157 9.47 0.25 -3.66
CA ASP A 157 9.19 -0.97 -2.90
C ASP A 157 7.75 -1.01 -2.38
N ILE A 158 7.17 0.17 -2.10
CA ILE A 158 5.79 0.35 -1.63
C ILE A 158 5.12 1.49 -2.38
N VAL A 159 3.86 1.30 -2.75
CA VAL A 159 3.05 2.31 -3.44
C VAL A 159 1.74 2.55 -2.69
N PHE A 160 1.51 3.80 -2.30
CA PHE A 160 0.20 4.28 -1.89
C PHE A 160 -0.47 4.95 -3.09
N ILE A 161 -1.69 4.52 -3.42
CA ILE A 161 -2.45 5.00 -4.55
C ILE A 161 -3.62 5.80 -4.00
N VAL A 162 -3.69 7.10 -4.29
CA VAL A 162 -4.74 7.98 -3.77
C VAL A 162 -5.86 8.05 -4.78
N SER A 163 -7.07 7.73 -4.36
CA SER A 163 -8.30 7.86 -5.14
C SER A 163 -9.27 8.83 -4.48
N ASN A 164 -10.05 9.53 -5.30
CA ASN A 164 -11.16 10.36 -4.85
C ASN A 164 -12.52 9.73 -5.22
N SER A 165 -12.60 8.40 -5.11
CA SER A 165 -13.83 7.63 -5.36
C SER A 165 -15.05 8.26 -4.68
N PRO A 166 -16.17 8.43 -5.42
CA PRO A 166 -17.37 9.02 -4.86
C PRO A 166 -18.14 8.08 -3.92
N THR A 167 -17.86 6.77 -3.93
CA THR A 167 -18.65 5.77 -3.17
C THR A 167 -17.85 4.86 -2.26
N ASN A 168 -16.54 4.71 -2.47
CA ASN A 168 -15.70 3.79 -1.70
C ASN A 168 -14.60 4.59 -0.99
N THR A 169 -14.49 4.42 0.33
CA THR A 169 -13.55 5.19 1.16
C THR A 169 -12.61 4.33 2.00
N ARG A 170 -12.87 3.03 2.08
CA ARG A 170 -12.07 2.11 2.90
C ARG A 170 -10.85 1.64 2.12
N ALA A 171 -9.70 1.69 2.77
CA ALA A 171 -8.45 1.25 2.17
C ALA A 171 -8.39 -0.27 2.08
N ALA A 172 -7.64 -0.75 1.10
CA ALA A 172 -7.20 -2.13 1.04
C ALA A 172 -5.75 -2.18 0.55
N ALA A 173 -5.05 -3.21 0.97
CA ALA A 173 -3.66 -3.43 0.62
C ALA A 173 -3.38 -4.84 0.11
N TYR A 174 -2.29 -4.92 -0.64
CA TYR A 174 -1.65 -6.17 -0.98
C TYR A 174 -0.19 -6.17 -0.56
N SER A 175 0.25 -7.29 -0.01
CA SER A 175 1.65 -7.55 0.33
C SER A 175 2.56 -7.48 -0.90
N THR A 176 3.86 -7.35 -0.62
CA THR A 176 4.90 -7.39 -1.65
C THR A 176 5.04 -8.81 -2.22
N ASP A 177 5.15 -8.94 -3.55
CA ASP A 177 5.72 -10.16 -4.15
C ASP A 177 7.23 -10.04 -4.10
N ASP A 178 7.85 -10.71 -3.14
CA ASP A 178 9.30 -10.70 -3.04
C ASP A 178 9.96 -11.51 -4.17
N ASN A 179 11.14 -11.06 -4.60
CA ASN A 179 11.93 -11.81 -5.57
C ASN A 179 12.72 -12.92 -4.85
N ASP A 180 12.11 -14.10 -4.73
CA ASP A 180 12.73 -15.25 -4.04
C ASP A 180 13.95 -15.85 -4.77
N ALA A 181 14.16 -15.51 -6.03
CA ALA A 181 15.36 -15.86 -6.78
C ALA A 181 16.56 -14.95 -6.46
N ARG A 182 16.35 -13.84 -5.72
CA ARG A 182 17.41 -12.89 -5.34
C ARG A 182 17.78 -13.00 -3.85
N PRO A 183 18.96 -12.49 -3.45
CA PRO A 183 19.39 -12.51 -2.05
C PRO A 183 18.44 -11.78 -1.10
N GLY A 184 18.58 -12.12 0.19
CA GLY A 184 17.90 -11.49 1.30
C GLY A 184 18.56 -11.89 2.61
N ASP A 185 18.19 -11.23 3.70
CA ASP A 185 18.68 -11.58 5.03
C ASP A 185 17.88 -12.77 5.57
N PRO A 186 18.52 -13.90 5.90
CA PRO A 186 17.81 -15.04 6.43
C PRO A 186 17.32 -14.76 7.85
N PHE A 187 16.14 -15.28 8.18
CA PHE A 187 15.62 -15.33 9.54
C PHE A 187 14.90 -16.65 9.79
N THR A 188 14.60 -16.93 11.07
CA THR A 188 13.80 -18.08 11.47
C THR A 188 12.47 -17.62 12.07
N TYR A 189 11.38 -18.28 11.70
CA TYR A 189 10.06 -18.09 12.28
C TYR A 189 9.47 -19.48 12.55
N ASP A 190 9.27 -19.82 13.82
CA ASP A 190 8.86 -21.16 14.29
C ASP A 190 9.71 -22.29 13.72
N GLY A 191 11.04 -22.09 13.72
CA GLY A 191 12.00 -23.04 13.16
C GLY A 191 12.05 -23.08 11.63
N GLN A 192 11.09 -22.45 10.93
CA GLN A 192 11.13 -22.33 9.48
C GLN A 192 12.11 -21.22 9.07
N ARG A 193 13.01 -21.54 8.14
CA ARG A 193 13.90 -20.55 7.54
C ARG A 193 13.14 -19.74 6.48
N ARG A 194 13.22 -18.42 6.60
CA ARG A 194 12.61 -17.43 5.69
C ARG A 194 13.60 -16.31 5.39
N PHE A 195 13.23 -15.36 4.53
CA PHE A 195 14.11 -14.29 4.09
C PHE A 195 13.44 -12.92 4.06
N HIS A 196 14.14 -11.91 4.55
CA HIS A 196 13.85 -10.51 4.23
C HIS A 196 14.47 -10.20 2.88
N ARG A 197 13.71 -10.37 1.79
CA ARG A 197 14.24 -10.20 0.43
C ARG A 197 14.53 -8.73 0.13
N TYR A 198 15.68 -8.50 -0.47
CA TYR A 198 16.15 -7.16 -0.84
C TYR A 198 15.33 -6.53 -1.98
N PHE A 199 14.75 -7.36 -2.83
CA PHE A 199 14.06 -6.95 -4.06
C PHE A 199 12.69 -7.59 -4.14
N HIS A 200 11.80 -6.93 -4.86
CA HIS A 200 10.45 -7.40 -5.17
C HIS A 200 10.31 -7.64 -6.68
N THR A 201 9.33 -8.43 -7.08
CA THR A 201 8.84 -8.52 -8.46
C THR A 201 7.60 -7.66 -8.66
N VAL A 202 6.78 -7.51 -7.62
CA VAL A 202 5.65 -6.58 -7.54
C VAL A 202 5.71 -5.85 -6.20
N PRO A 203 5.67 -4.51 -6.16
CA PRO A 203 5.75 -3.79 -4.90
C PRO A 203 4.50 -4.03 -4.05
N GLY A 204 4.61 -3.78 -2.74
CA GLY A 204 3.43 -3.69 -1.89
C GLY A 204 2.58 -2.48 -2.29
N MET A 205 1.25 -2.61 -2.25
CA MET A 205 0.35 -1.58 -2.74
C MET A 205 -0.84 -1.37 -1.82
N ALA A 206 -1.16 -0.13 -1.51
CA ALA A 206 -2.36 0.24 -0.77
C ALA A 206 -3.13 1.30 -1.53
N ALA A 207 -4.45 1.17 -1.61
CA ALA A 207 -5.32 2.20 -2.16
C ALA A 207 -5.95 2.97 -1.00
N LEU A 208 -5.77 4.28 -1.01
CA LEU A 208 -6.28 5.19 0.00
C LEU A 208 -7.30 6.14 -0.63
N HIS A 209 -8.31 6.52 0.14
CA HIS A 209 -9.19 7.59 -0.25
C HIS A 209 -8.56 8.95 0.09
N THR A 210 -8.93 10.02 -0.61
CA THR A 210 -8.40 11.38 -0.31
C THR A 210 -8.71 11.84 1.13
N THR A 211 -9.73 11.27 1.76
CA THR A 211 -10.13 11.54 3.14
C THR A 211 -9.59 10.52 4.14
N SER A 212 -8.72 9.59 3.72
CA SER A 212 -8.08 8.66 4.66
C SER A 212 -7.28 9.43 5.70
N ASP A 213 -7.50 9.10 6.96
CA ASP A 213 -6.93 9.78 8.12
C ASP A 213 -6.58 8.77 9.23
N ALA A 214 -6.46 9.24 10.47
CA ALA A 214 -6.11 8.44 11.64
C ALA A 214 -4.76 7.71 11.42
N LEU A 215 -4.71 6.41 11.64
CA LEU A 215 -3.52 5.57 11.46
C LEU A 215 -3.59 4.69 10.21
N THR A 216 -4.49 4.98 9.27
CA THR A 216 -4.73 4.15 8.07
C THR A 216 -3.45 3.91 7.29
N ALA A 217 -2.65 4.94 6.99
CA ALA A 217 -1.42 4.73 6.21
C ALA A 217 -0.40 3.82 6.92
N ALA A 218 -0.24 3.94 8.24
CA ALA A 218 0.63 3.08 9.03
C ALA A 218 0.09 1.64 9.15
N HIS A 219 -1.23 1.47 9.25
CA HIS A 219 -1.90 0.16 9.22
C HIS A 219 -1.68 -0.54 7.86
N GLU A 220 -2.00 0.16 6.77
CA GLU A 220 -1.81 -0.37 5.41
C GLU A 220 -0.33 -0.61 5.07
N PHE A 221 0.58 0.15 5.67
CA PHE A 221 2.01 -0.15 5.56
C PHE A 221 2.36 -1.52 6.12
N GLY A 222 1.76 -1.93 7.24
CA GLY A 222 1.92 -3.27 7.80
C GLY A 222 1.61 -4.36 6.77
N HIS A 223 0.47 -4.25 6.08
CA HIS A 223 0.09 -5.16 5.00
C HIS A 223 1.04 -5.08 3.80
N THR A 224 1.22 -3.89 3.23
CA THR A 224 1.98 -3.71 1.98
C THR A 224 3.44 -4.09 2.12
N PHE A 225 4.05 -3.75 3.26
CA PHE A 225 5.45 -4.03 3.52
C PHE A 225 5.70 -5.49 3.89
N SER A 226 4.67 -6.26 4.21
CA SER A 226 4.78 -7.71 4.42
C SER A 226 5.04 -8.47 3.10
N SER A 227 5.21 -9.79 3.19
CA SER A 227 5.63 -10.66 2.08
C SER A 227 4.72 -11.85 1.92
N TYR A 228 4.19 -12.08 0.71
CA TYR A 228 3.36 -13.27 0.44
C TYR A 228 4.09 -14.58 0.73
N THR A 229 5.39 -14.65 0.44
CA THR A 229 6.18 -15.87 0.59
C THR A 229 6.95 -15.95 1.90
N ASN A 230 7.32 -14.79 2.48
CA ASN A 230 8.18 -14.75 3.66
C ASN A 230 7.47 -14.28 4.94
N GLY A 231 6.19 -13.93 4.90
CA GLY A 231 5.39 -13.60 6.08
C GLY A 231 4.41 -12.47 5.79
N VAL A 232 3.13 -12.81 5.72
CA VAL A 232 2.04 -11.85 5.51
C VAL A 232 1.57 -11.32 6.86
N ILE A 233 1.50 -10.00 6.99
CA ILE A 233 0.84 -9.33 8.12
C ILE A 233 -0.62 -9.11 7.70
N THR A 234 -1.54 -9.57 8.53
CA THR A 234 -2.99 -9.53 8.27
C THR A 234 -3.73 -8.78 9.37
N ASP A 235 -5.00 -8.50 9.08
CA ASP A 235 -5.93 -7.92 10.03
C ASP A 235 -6.22 -8.90 11.15
N LEU A 236 -6.23 -8.36 12.36
CA LEU A 236 -6.46 -9.12 13.57
C LEU A 236 -7.93 -9.08 14.02
N TYR A 237 -8.74 -8.26 13.36
CA TYR A 237 -10.17 -8.11 13.61
C TYR A 237 -11.06 -8.93 12.69
N VAL A 238 -10.50 -9.99 12.12
CA VAL A 238 -11.25 -11.04 11.44
C VAL A 238 -10.65 -12.38 11.85
N ASP A 239 -11.51 -13.35 12.18
CA ASP A 239 -11.05 -14.73 12.32
C ASP A 239 -10.50 -15.22 10.99
N GLY A 240 -9.52 -16.10 11.03
CA GLY A 240 -8.97 -16.63 9.80
C GLY A 240 -7.69 -17.40 9.98
N ASP A 241 -7.13 -17.78 8.85
CA ASP A 241 -5.98 -18.68 8.79
C ASP A 241 -4.70 -18.05 9.37
N THR A 242 -3.74 -18.93 9.60
CA THR A 242 -2.41 -18.59 10.11
C THR A 242 -1.69 -17.64 9.15
N ALA A 243 -1.22 -16.53 9.70
CA ALA A 243 -0.39 -15.51 9.08
C ALA A 243 0.85 -15.24 9.96
N PHE A 244 1.62 -14.21 9.65
CA PHE A 244 2.78 -13.84 10.47
C PHE A 244 2.37 -13.35 11.87
N ASN A 245 1.27 -12.61 11.97
CA ASN A 245 0.76 -11.99 13.21
C ASN A 245 -0.58 -12.57 13.68
N ARG A 246 -1.05 -13.67 13.10
CA ARG A 246 -2.26 -14.39 13.52
C ARG A 246 -2.04 -15.90 13.43
N LYS A 247 -2.56 -16.65 14.38
CA LYS A 247 -2.56 -18.12 14.37
C LYS A 247 -3.91 -18.64 14.79
N THR A 248 -4.16 -19.92 14.54
CA THR A 248 -5.40 -20.61 14.91
C THR A 248 -5.12 -21.70 15.94
N GLY A 249 -5.98 -21.83 16.95
CA GLY A 249 -5.92 -22.95 17.88
C GLY A 249 -6.26 -22.55 19.32
N ARG A 250 -6.93 -23.46 20.02
CA ARG A 250 -7.29 -23.33 21.43
C ARG A 250 -6.84 -24.59 22.20
N PRO A 251 -6.44 -24.49 23.48
CA PRO A 251 -6.25 -23.25 24.25
C PRO A 251 -5.13 -22.37 23.68
N ILE A 252 -5.18 -21.06 23.93
CA ILE A 252 -4.13 -20.12 23.46
C ILE A 252 -2.79 -20.53 24.10
N PRO A 253 -1.74 -20.85 23.31
CA PRO A 253 -0.43 -21.19 23.84
C PRO A 253 0.22 -20.00 24.54
N ASN A 254 1.12 -20.23 25.51
CA ASN A 254 1.88 -19.14 26.15
C ASN A 254 2.79 -18.39 25.16
N VAL A 255 3.35 -19.11 24.19
CA VAL A 255 4.24 -18.58 23.17
C VAL A 255 3.45 -18.49 21.87
N PHE A 256 3.39 -17.28 21.30
CA PHE A 256 2.80 -17.07 19.99
C PHE A 256 3.71 -17.69 18.94
N ALA A 257 4.96 -17.24 18.85
CA ALA A 257 5.94 -17.72 17.89
C ALA A 257 7.37 -17.52 18.39
N THR A 258 8.33 -18.21 17.76
CA THR A 258 9.77 -17.93 17.91
C THR A 258 10.28 -17.23 16.66
N TYR A 259 10.79 -16.02 16.79
CA TYR A 259 11.35 -15.23 15.69
C TYR A 259 12.82 -14.88 15.96
N LYS A 260 13.71 -15.32 15.07
CA LYS A 260 15.19 -15.19 15.20
C LYS A 260 15.70 -15.71 16.55
N GLY A 261 15.13 -16.82 17.02
CA GLY A 261 15.49 -17.45 18.30
C GLY A 261 14.88 -16.80 19.54
N VAL A 262 14.11 -15.72 19.39
CA VAL A 262 13.42 -15.06 20.50
C VAL A 262 11.96 -15.53 20.54
N ALA A 263 11.51 -16.02 21.69
CA ALA A 263 10.11 -16.37 21.91
C ALA A 263 9.27 -15.12 22.19
N TYR A 264 8.19 -14.95 21.43
CA TYR A 264 7.19 -13.91 21.62
C TYR A 264 5.94 -14.51 22.25
N ALA A 265 5.43 -13.88 23.32
CA ALA A 265 4.25 -14.36 24.03
C ALA A 265 2.98 -14.17 23.17
N SER A 266 1.99 -15.03 23.38
CA SER A 266 0.64 -14.78 22.89
C SER A 266 -0.07 -13.75 23.77
N ASP A 267 -0.95 -12.99 23.14
CA ASP A 267 -1.96 -12.23 23.85
C ASP A 267 -3.06 -13.19 24.33
N LYS A 268 -3.26 -13.26 25.65
CA LYS A 268 -4.28 -14.08 26.28
C LYS A 268 -5.52 -13.30 26.70
N GLU A 269 -5.40 -11.99 26.78
CA GLU A 269 -6.34 -11.10 27.47
C GLU A 269 -6.73 -9.92 26.59
N ARG A 270 -6.63 -10.12 25.27
CA ARG A 270 -6.65 -9.06 24.26
C ARG A 270 -7.63 -7.93 24.58
N ASP A 271 -7.16 -6.71 24.34
CA ASP A 271 -7.62 -5.33 24.68
C ASP A 271 -9.11 -4.95 24.71
N GLY A 272 -10.03 -5.89 24.94
CA GLY A 272 -11.44 -5.59 25.21
C GLY A 272 -12.24 -5.14 23.99
N LEU A 273 -11.68 -5.19 22.77
CA LEU A 273 -12.37 -4.86 21.52
C LEU A 273 -13.52 -5.82 21.15
N GLY A 274 -13.81 -6.81 22.00
CA GLY A 274 -15.06 -7.57 21.94
C GLY A 274 -15.09 -8.60 20.82
N TYR A 275 -14.05 -9.42 20.70
CA TYR A 275 -14.06 -10.50 19.71
C TYR A 275 -15.17 -11.52 19.96
N PRO A 276 -15.82 -12.01 18.90
CA PRO A 276 -16.80 -13.05 19.03
C PRO A 276 -16.23 -14.28 19.76
N PRO A 277 -16.93 -14.84 20.76
CA PRO A 277 -16.44 -15.98 21.55
C PRO A 277 -16.08 -17.22 20.72
N GLU A 278 -16.67 -17.36 19.54
CA GLU A 278 -16.44 -18.46 18.60
C GLU A 278 -15.12 -18.39 17.83
N TRP A 279 -14.42 -17.24 17.86
CA TRP A 279 -13.17 -17.10 17.13
C TRP A 279 -12.10 -18.03 17.66
N VAL A 280 -11.46 -18.75 16.73
CA VAL A 280 -10.40 -19.70 17.06
C VAL A 280 -9.01 -19.11 16.89
N SER A 281 -8.89 -17.95 16.25
CA SER A 281 -7.63 -17.24 16.12
C SER A 281 -7.13 -16.61 17.43
N TYR A 282 -5.81 -16.48 17.51
CA TYR A 282 -5.08 -15.82 18.57
C TYR A 282 -3.84 -15.11 18.02
N HIS A 283 -3.26 -14.27 18.86
CA HIS A 283 -2.41 -13.17 18.39
C HIS A 283 -1.16 -12.96 19.26
N PRO A 284 -0.14 -12.26 18.77
CA PRO A 284 1.02 -11.90 19.57
C PRO A 284 0.67 -10.88 20.65
N ALA A 285 1.39 -10.93 21.77
CA ALA A 285 1.27 -9.95 22.84
C ALA A 285 1.62 -8.53 22.37
N LEU A 286 0.84 -7.56 22.85
CA LEU A 286 1.01 -6.14 22.60
C LEU A 286 2.37 -5.64 23.13
N VAL A 287 2.85 -4.53 22.55
CA VAL A 287 4.02 -3.82 23.10
C VAL A 287 3.68 -3.30 24.50
N ASP A 288 2.54 -2.63 24.59
CA ASP A 288 1.94 -2.07 25.80
C ASP A 288 0.48 -2.57 25.90
N PRO A 289 0.10 -3.33 26.93
CA PRO A 289 -1.26 -3.81 27.11
C PRO A 289 -2.32 -2.71 27.25
N ALA A 290 -1.93 -1.47 27.54
CA ALA A 290 -2.83 -0.33 27.62
C ALA A 290 -3.09 0.35 26.27
N GLN A 291 -2.43 -0.10 25.19
CA GLN A 291 -2.53 0.50 23.87
C GLN A 291 -3.09 -0.49 22.85
N PRO A 292 -4.04 -0.09 22.00
CA PRO A 292 -4.65 -1.00 21.03
C PRO A 292 -3.65 -1.49 19.98
N ALA A 293 -3.90 -2.67 19.40
CA ALA A 293 -3.14 -3.14 18.26
C ALA A 293 -3.47 -2.33 16.99
N LEU A 294 -2.44 -1.86 16.29
CA LEU A 294 -2.62 -1.13 15.03
C LEU A 294 -3.21 -2.01 13.92
N MET A 295 -2.91 -3.31 13.91
CA MET A 295 -3.49 -4.26 12.95
C MET A 295 -4.89 -4.75 13.36
N ASP A 296 -5.47 -4.17 14.41
CA ASP A 296 -6.85 -4.42 14.83
C ASP A 296 -7.82 -3.47 14.12
N ASN A 297 -9.10 -3.58 14.47
CA ASN A 297 -10.08 -2.56 14.11
C ASN A 297 -9.95 -1.36 15.05
N PHE A 298 -8.78 -0.71 14.98
CA PHE A 298 -8.37 0.32 15.94
C PHE A 298 -9.36 1.48 16.02
N PHE A 299 -10.17 1.72 14.99
CA PHE A 299 -11.24 2.73 15.01
C PHE A 299 -12.28 2.53 16.14
N PHE A 300 -12.43 1.31 16.68
CA PHE A 300 -13.32 1.02 17.80
C PHE A 300 -12.66 1.18 19.18
N SER A 301 -11.37 1.49 19.22
CA SER A 301 -10.65 1.70 20.48
C SER A 301 -10.74 3.16 20.94
N ASP A 302 -10.85 3.34 22.26
CA ASP A 302 -10.67 4.65 22.87
C ASP A 302 -9.22 5.12 22.64
N GLY A 303 -9.07 6.32 22.08
CA GLY A 303 -7.74 6.88 21.82
C GLY A 303 -6.96 6.12 20.74
N PHE A 304 -7.64 5.67 19.67
CA PHE A 304 -7.07 4.90 18.56
C PHE A 304 -5.75 5.43 17.96
N VAL A 305 -5.47 6.75 18.04
CA VAL A 305 -4.19 7.34 17.61
C VAL A 305 -3.00 6.79 18.42
N SER A 306 -3.24 6.22 19.60
CA SER A 306 -2.24 5.57 20.44
C SER A 306 -1.92 4.13 20.05
N SER A 307 -2.61 3.56 19.05
CA SER A 307 -2.41 2.18 18.63
C SER A 307 -1.00 1.92 18.11
N LYS A 308 -0.49 0.71 18.33
CA LYS A 308 0.85 0.29 17.90
C LYS A 308 0.85 -1.10 17.30
N HIS A 309 1.82 -1.39 16.44
CA HIS A 309 2.08 -2.78 16.08
C HIS A 309 2.44 -3.59 17.33
N ASP A 310 2.01 -4.85 17.36
CA ASP A 310 2.46 -5.81 18.37
C ASP A 310 3.98 -6.04 18.28
N ARG A 311 4.55 -6.70 19.31
CA ARG A 311 6.01 -6.83 19.46
C ARG A 311 6.68 -7.55 18.29
N ILE A 312 6.09 -8.65 17.81
CA ILE A 312 6.71 -9.46 16.76
C ILE A 312 6.53 -8.81 15.38
N THR A 313 5.36 -8.20 15.13
CA THR A 313 5.09 -7.46 13.90
C THR A 313 6.02 -6.26 13.77
N LYS A 314 6.17 -5.47 14.84
CA LYS A 314 7.10 -4.33 14.84
C LYS A 314 8.53 -4.78 14.58
N ARG A 315 8.97 -5.87 15.22
CA ARG A 315 10.33 -6.40 15.00
C ARG A 315 10.54 -6.88 13.56
N TYR A 316 9.55 -7.57 12.98
CA TYR A 316 9.59 -8.03 11.60
C TYR A 316 9.71 -6.85 10.62
N ILE A 317 8.90 -5.80 10.80
CA ILE A 317 8.95 -4.60 9.97
C ILE A 317 10.32 -3.93 10.06
N LEU A 318 10.86 -3.74 11.28
CA LEU A 318 12.17 -3.09 11.46
C LEU A 318 13.32 -3.88 10.81
N ASP A 319 13.34 -5.21 10.97
CA ASP A 319 14.34 -6.08 10.31
C ASP A 319 14.21 -6.02 8.78
N ARG A 320 12.99 -5.92 8.26
CA ARG A 320 12.75 -5.83 6.82
C ARG A 320 13.11 -4.44 6.27
N ILE A 321 12.93 -3.37 7.04
CA ILE A 321 13.44 -2.02 6.69
C ILE A 321 14.96 -2.06 6.57
N GLU A 322 15.65 -2.68 7.53
CA GLU A 322 17.10 -2.85 7.49
C GLU A 322 17.54 -3.57 6.19
N ALA A 323 16.90 -4.69 5.85
CA ALA A 323 17.17 -5.45 4.63
C ALA A 323 16.95 -4.63 3.35
N LYS A 324 15.88 -3.82 3.27
CA LYS A 324 15.59 -2.96 2.11
C LYS A 324 16.53 -1.77 2.02
N VAL A 325 16.90 -1.16 3.14
CA VAL A 325 17.84 -0.02 3.19
C VAL A 325 19.26 -0.45 2.84
N PHE A 326 19.70 -1.62 3.31
CA PHE A 326 21.03 -2.14 3.07
C PHE A 326 21.12 -3.15 1.94
N ARG A 327 20.06 -3.28 1.11
CA ARG A 327 20.04 -4.21 -0.01
C ARG A 327 21.37 -4.18 -0.75
N ARG A 328 21.99 -5.33 -0.96
CA ARG A 328 23.29 -5.36 -1.63
C ARG A 328 23.03 -5.69 -3.08
N GLU A 329 23.38 -4.79 -3.98
CA GLU A 329 23.63 -5.20 -5.36
C GLU A 329 24.87 -6.10 -5.30
N ARG A 330 24.72 -7.38 -5.68
CA ARG A 330 25.92 -8.18 -5.94
C ARG A 330 26.61 -7.51 -7.12
N THR A 331 27.78 -6.95 -6.87
CA THR A 331 28.80 -6.69 -7.91
C THR A 331 29.17 -7.98 -8.61
#